data_AF-A0A847FIM9-F1
#
_entry.id   AF-A0A847FIM9-F1
#
_cell.length_a   1.000
_cell.length_b   1.000
_cell.length_c   1.000
_cell.angle_alpha   90.00
_cell.angle_beta   90.00
_cell.angle_gamma   90.00
#
_symmetry.space_group_name_H-M   'P 1'
#
loop_
_entity.id
_entity.type
_entity.pdbx_description
1 polymer ?
#
loop_
_entity_poly.entity_id
_entity_poly.type
_entity_poly.pdbx_seq_one_letter_code
_entity_poly.pdbx_strand_id
1 'polypeptide(L)'
;MVKLEQQDFQQLVALLQGQDLMQDDRSRRQVMRMAGLEQVLPLLDLQGAPFTVTSNIVSFLASYGRITYDNEALGQFLNTMKAFVGLEQQDRLAGIIAKYAMMEPIAPAQPMGKWQNPTTSDTVVEKIFGENTLRPIAFLSRGVEIARSVLYVGVSAGGERWSGTGFLVAPDLAMTNHHVVSEPAHLAGTTAKFNYQETFDGRDEPTSVYRARPDGLFHANEALDYAIFEVDGEPGQEWGYLPLTLAEVKTGQRINIIQHPFGQPKQISVQNNMVEYVGGNVLQYVTSTNPGSSGSPVLNNGWQVVGLHHAGGYIPEPTTGRFYSRNEGILISRILDDLPQELRTKVADAAQAAG
;
A
#
# COMPACT_ATOMS: atom_id res chain seq x y z
N MET A 1 0.95 25.49 -16.51
CA MET A 1 0.99 25.24 -17.97
C MET A 1 2.18 25.98 -18.52
N VAL A 2 3.11 25.25 -19.10
CA VAL A 2 4.40 25.76 -19.57
C VAL A 2 4.30 26.08 -21.07
N LYS A 3 4.60 27.31 -21.46
CA LYS A 3 4.67 27.72 -22.87
C LYS A 3 6.13 27.71 -23.32
N LEU A 4 6.57 26.59 -23.89
CA LEU A 4 7.92 26.46 -24.42
C LEU A 4 8.09 27.29 -25.69
N GLU A 5 9.21 27.99 -25.81
CA GLU A 5 9.66 28.55 -27.08
C GLU A 5 9.93 27.41 -28.07
N GLN A 6 9.70 27.67 -29.36
CA GLN A 6 9.85 26.66 -30.42
C GLN A 6 11.25 26.05 -30.44
N GLN A 7 12.29 26.87 -30.20
CA GLN A 7 13.68 26.42 -30.15
C GLN A 7 13.92 25.47 -28.97
N ASP A 8 13.45 25.82 -27.77
CA ASP A 8 13.62 24.98 -26.58
C ASP A 8 12.85 23.68 -26.69
N PHE A 9 11.64 23.72 -27.28
CA PHE A 9 10.86 22.52 -27.58
C PHE A 9 11.63 21.57 -28.51
N GLN A 10 12.16 22.10 -29.62
CA GLN A 10 12.94 21.29 -30.57
C GLN A 10 14.20 20.72 -29.93
N GLN A 11 14.88 21.49 -29.09
CA GLN A 11 16.07 21.03 -28.36
C GLN A 11 15.74 19.92 -27.36
N LEU A 12 14.66 20.07 -26.59
CA LEU A 12 14.18 19.03 -25.66
C LEU A 12 13.88 17.73 -26.41
N VAL A 13 13.08 17.80 -27.46
CA VAL A 13 12.71 16.61 -28.24
C VAL A 13 13.96 15.96 -28.83
N ALA A 14 14.89 16.74 -29.38
CA ALA A 14 16.14 16.22 -29.94
C ALA A 14 17.04 15.54 -28.91
N LEU A 15 17.14 16.11 -27.71
CA LEU A 15 17.93 15.55 -26.60
C LEU A 15 17.31 14.26 -26.08
N LEU A 16 15.99 14.24 -25.88
CA LEU A 16 15.27 13.14 -25.25
C LEU A 16 15.08 11.96 -26.19
N GLN A 17 14.76 12.19 -27.48
CA GLN A 17 14.47 11.10 -28.42
C GLN A 17 15.63 10.14 -28.64
N GLY A 18 16.87 10.59 -28.40
CA GLY A 18 18.08 9.80 -28.57
C GLY A 18 18.43 8.95 -27.35
N GLN A 19 17.66 9.08 -26.25
CA GLN A 19 17.91 8.30 -25.03
C GLN A 19 17.34 6.90 -25.17
N ASP A 20 18.06 5.91 -24.63
CA ASP A 20 17.66 4.50 -24.63
C ASP A 20 16.25 4.31 -23.99
N LEU A 21 15.96 5.07 -22.93
CA LEU A 21 14.65 5.11 -22.25
C LEU A 21 13.47 5.53 -23.13
N MET A 22 13.76 6.17 -24.26
CA MET A 22 12.75 6.68 -25.19
C MET A 22 12.60 5.80 -26.43
N GLN A 23 13.32 4.67 -26.53
CA GLN A 23 13.32 3.83 -27.74
C GLN A 23 12.10 2.90 -27.84
N ASP A 24 11.50 2.50 -26.72
CA ASP A 24 10.33 1.60 -26.71
C ASP A 24 9.28 1.97 -25.65
N ASP A 25 8.08 1.42 -25.82
CA ASP A 25 6.92 1.70 -24.95
C ASP A 25 7.15 1.32 -23.49
N ARG A 26 7.83 0.20 -23.22
CA ARG A 26 8.07 -0.28 -21.85
C ARG A 26 8.98 0.69 -21.10
N SER A 27 10.05 1.11 -21.75
CA SER A 27 11.03 2.07 -21.25
C SER A 27 10.41 3.43 -20.93
N ARG A 28 9.58 3.92 -21.85
CA ARG A 28 8.84 5.19 -21.69
C ARG A 28 7.89 5.13 -20.50
N ARG A 29 7.13 4.04 -20.36
CA ARG A 29 6.26 3.83 -19.19
C ARG A 29 7.06 3.81 -17.89
N GLN A 30 8.22 3.16 -17.91
CA GLN A 30 9.06 3.03 -16.71
C GLN A 30 9.59 4.38 -16.24
N VAL A 31 10.12 5.22 -17.13
CA VAL A 31 10.62 6.54 -16.73
C VAL A 31 9.51 7.48 -16.26
N MET A 32 8.30 7.37 -16.83
CA MET A 32 7.13 8.14 -16.36
C MET A 32 6.74 7.74 -14.93
N ARG A 33 6.77 6.44 -14.59
CA ARG A 33 6.54 5.98 -13.20
C ARG A 33 7.63 6.47 -12.25
N MET A 34 8.89 6.40 -12.67
CA MET A 34 9.99 6.93 -11.88
C MET A 34 9.90 8.44 -11.65
N ALA A 35 9.26 9.16 -12.57
CA ALA A 35 8.94 10.57 -12.42
C ALA A 35 7.67 10.84 -11.59
N GLY A 36 7.02 9.82 -11.01
CA GLY A 36 5.78 9.99 -10.24
C GLY A 36 4.58 10.43 -11.09
N LEU A 37 4.59 10.09 -12.38
CA LEU A 37 3.60 10.52 -13.38
C LEU A 37 2.58 9.42 -13.70
N GLU A 38 2.30 8.51 -12.77
CA GLU A 38 1.36 7.39 -12.96
C GLU A 38 -0.04 7.86 -13.40
N GLN A 39 -0.53 8.95 -12.81
CA GLN A 39 -1.86 9.47 -13.06
C GLN A 39 -2.08 9.99 -14.50
N VAL A 40 -1.00 10.35 -15.21
CA VAL A 40 -1.09 10.83 -16.60
C VAL A 40 -0.83 9.73 -17.62
N LEU A 41 -0.29 8.57 -17.21
CA LEU A 41 -0.02 7.45 -18.10
C LEU A 41 -1.24 6.99 -18.92
N PRO A 42 -2.47 6.91 -18.37
CA PRO A 42 -3.65 6.51 -19.15
C PRO A 42 -4.03 7.51 -20.25
N LEU A 43 -3.53 8.74 -20.19
CA LEU A 43 -3.87 9.83 -21.10
C LEU A 43 -2.87 9.97 -22.26
N LEU A 44 -1.79 9.19 -22.25
CA LEU A 44 -0.70 9.27 -23.21
C LEU A 44 -0.62 8.00 -24.06
N ASP A 45 -0.56 8.18 -25.38
CA ASP A 45 -0.10 7.12 -26.28
C ASP A 45 1.43 7.10 -26.31
N LEU A 46 1.99 5.99 -25.83
CA LEU A 46 3.43 5.77 -25.71
C LEU A 46 3.97 4.83 -26.80
N GLN A 47 3.13 4.41 -27.75
CA GLN A 47 3.52 3.54 -28.85
C GLN A 47 4.02 4.33 -30.06
N GLY A 48 4.94 3.73 -30.81
CA GLY A 48 5.45 4.29 -32.07
C GLY A 48 6.85 4.88 -31.99
N ALA A 49 7.19 5.68 -33.01
CA ALA A 49 8.55 6.16 -33.25
C ALA A 49 9.04 7.10 -32.12
N PRO A 50 10.32 7.00 -31.70
CA PRO A 50 10.88 7.79 -30.59
C PRO A 50 10.65 9.30 -30.73
N PHE A 51 10.86 9.88 -31.91
CA PHE A 51 10.64 11.30 -32.15
C PHE A 51 9.19 11.71 -31.86
N THR A 52 8.22 11.03 -32.48
CA THR A 52 6.79 11.34 -32.38
C THR A 52 6.31 11.25 -30.94
N VAL A 53 6.66 10.15 -30.25
CA VAL A 53 6.21 9.92 -28.87
C VAL A 53 6.87 10.91 -27.91
N THR A 54 8.16 11.21 -28.09
CA THR A 54 8.86 12.22 -27.28
C THR A 54 8.22 13.60 -27.45
N SER A 55 7.92 14.02 -28.68
CA SER A 55 7.24 15.27 -28.98
C SER A 55 5.86 15.34 -28.31
N ASN A 56 5.11 14.24 -28.36
CA ASN A 56 3.80 14.15 -27.73
C ASN A 56 3.89 14.24 -26.20
N ILE A 57 4.83 13.53 -25.57
CA ILE A 57 5.06 13.59 -24.12
C ILE A 57 5.41 15.02 -23.69
N VAL A 58 6.38 15.66 -24.35
CA VAL A 58 6.80 17.03 -24.00
C VAL A 58 5.63 18.01 -24.15
N SER A 59 4.90 17.95 -25.27
CA SER A 59 3.75 18.83 -25.52
C SER A 59 2.63 18.62 -24.50
N PHE A 60 2.29 17.36 -24.23
CA PHE A 60 1.23 16.99 -23.29
C PHE A 60 1.58 17.45 -21.88
N LEU A 61 2.77 17.12 -21.37
CA LEU A 61 3.18 17.48 -20.01
C LEU A 61 3.35 19.00 -19.84
N ALA A 62 3.78 19.72 -20.89
CA ALA A 62 3.80 21.19 -20.86
C ALA A 62 2.38 21.76 -20.71
N SER A 63 1.41 21.15 -21.39
CA SER A 63 0.00 21.55 -21.35
C SER A 63 -0.72 21.13 -20.06
N TYR A 64 -0.32 20.01 -19.45
CA TYR A 64 -0.98 19.41 -18.29
C TYR A 64 -0.96 20.33 -17.06
N GLY A 65 0.16 21.05 -16.86
CA GLY A 65 0.31 21.98 -15.76
C GLY A 65 0.96 21.36 -14.52
N ARG A 66 0.62 21.92 -13.36
CA ARG A 66 1.19 21.55 -12.07
C ARG A 66 0.63 20.23 -11.54
N ILE A 67 1.51 19.37 -11.04
CA ILE A 67 1.17 18.11 -10.36
C ILE A 67 1.29 18.26 -8.84
N THR A 68 2.19 19.12 -8.39
CA THR A 68 2.24 19.59 -6.99
C THR A 68 2.19 21.12 -6.96
N TYR A 69 2.09 21.70 -5.77
CA TYR A 69 2.08 23.17 -5.61
C TYR A 69 3.27 23.83 -6.33
N ASP A 70 4.46 23.24 -6.21
CA ASP A 70 5.71 23.81 -6.75
C ASP A 70 6.13 23.24 -8.11
N ASN A 71 5.65 22.06 -8.52
CA ASN A 71 6.21 21.33 -9.66
C ASN A 71 5.23 21.17 -10.84
N GLU A 72 5.62 21.64 -12.02
CA GLU A 72 4.99 21.32 -13.31
C GLU A 72 5.29 19.87 -13.72
N ALA A 73 4.33 19.21 -14.41
CA ALA A 73 4.45 17.82 -14.86
C ALA A 73 5.67 17.61 -15.78
N LEU A 74 5.88 18.54 -16.72
CA LEU A 74 7.05 18.53 -17.59
C LEU A 74 8.34 18.70 -16.76
N GLY A 75 8.32 19.53 -15.73
CA GLY A 75 9.45 19.71 -14.82
C GLY A 75 9.88 18.39 -14.19
N GLN A 76 8.94 17.64 -13.60
CA GLN A 76 9.25 16.34 -13.00
C GLN A 76 9.84 15.36 -14.01
N PHE A 77 9.23 15.24 -15.20
CA PHE A 77 9.74 14.36 -16.25
C PHE A 77 11.18 14.71 -16.66
N LEU A 78 11.45 15.98 -16.97
CA LEU A 78 12.78 16.44 -17.37
C LEU A 78 13.80 16.25 -16.23
N ASN A 79 13.38 16.51 -15.00
CA ASN A 79 14.24 16.38 -13.82
C ASN A 79 14.61 14.92 -13.55
N THR A 80 13.70 13.97 -13.80
CA THR A 80 14.00 12.53 -13.77
C THR A 80 14.93 12.12 -14.91
N MET A 81 14.72 12.64 -16.13
CA MET A 81 15.58 12.35 -17.29
C MET A 81 17.04 12.79 -17.07
N LYS A 82 17.29 13.82 -16.24
CA LYS A 82 18.65 14.24 -15.89
C LYS A 82 19.51 13.09 -15.33
N ALA A 83 18.94 12.17 -14.58
CA ALA A 83 19.70 11.05 -14.00
C ALA A 83 20.27 10.07 -15.05
N PHE A 84 19.76 10.10 -16.30
CA PHE A 84 20.10 9.15 -17.37
C PHE A 84 20.95 9.75 -18.49
N VAL A 85 21.31 11.04 -18.38
CA VAL A 85 22.04 11.75 -19.44
C VAL A 85 23.40 12.24 -18.93
N GLY A 86 24.32 12.51 -19.86
CA GLY A 86 25.63 13.07 -19.56
C GLY A 86 25.55 14.45 -18.90
N LEU A 87 26.61 14.85 -18.20
CA LEU A 87 26.65 16.11 -17.44
C LEU A 87 26.26 17.34 -18.29
N GLU A 88 26.71 17.41 -19.54
CA GLU A 88 26.34 18.50 -20.45
C GLU A 88 24.83 18.52 -20.74
N GLN A 89 24.22 17.36 -20.97
CA GLN A 89 22.77 17.26 -21.16
C GLN A 89 22.02 17.57 -19.85
N GLN A 90 22.57 17.21 -18.69
CA GLN A 90 21.97 17.57 -17.39
C GLN A 90 21.91 19.08 -17.20
N ASP A 91 22.98 19.80 -17.52
CA ASP A 91 23.04 21.26 -17.43
C ASP A 91 22.03 21.92 -18.37
N ARG A 92 21.89 21.40 -19.61
CA ARG A 92 20.87 21.87 -20.57
C ARG A 92 19.45 21.66 -20.04
N LEU A 93 19.15 20.46 -19.54
CA LEU A 93 17.85 20.16 -18.96
C LEU A 93 17.58 21.03 -17.73
N ALA A 94 18.55 21.21 -16.84
CA ALA A 94 18.44 22.07 -15.67
C ALA A 94 18.17 23.53 -16.06
N GLY A 95 18.88 24.04 -17.08
CA GLY A 95 18.67 25.39 -17.61
C GLY A 95 17.26 25.59 -18.15
N ILE A 96 16.70 24.61 -18.87
CA ILE A 96 15.33 24.68 -19.37
C ILE A 96 14.31 24.61 -18.21
N ILE A 97 14.49 23.67 -17.28
CA ILE A 97 13.62 23.55 -16.09
C ILE A 97 13.56 24.88 -15.32
N ALA A 98 14.73 25.51 -15.11
CA ALA A 98 14.84 26.79 -14.41
C ALA A 98 14.27 27.97 -15.22
N LYS A 99 14.57 28.06 -16.53
CA LYS A 99 14.08 29.13 -17.43
C LYS A 99 12.56 29.27 -17.38
N TYR A 100 11.85 28.15 -17.33
CA TYR A 100 10.39 28.11 -17.32
C TYR A 100 9.77 27.94 -15.93
N ALA A 101 10.56 28.05 -14.85
CA ALA A 101 10.12 27.89 -13.46
C ALA A 101 9.29 26.61 -13.24
N MET A 102 9.71 25.51 -13.86
CA MET A 102 8.96 24.25 -13.82
C MET A 102 9.09 23.55 -12.46
N MET A 103 10.29 23.62 -11.87
CA MET A 103 10.64 23.19 -10.51
C MET A 103 12.09 23.58 -10.22
N GLU A 104 12.58 23.36 -8.99
CA GLU A 104 14.01 23.41 -8.68
C GLU A 104 14.70 22.15 -9.24
N PRO A 105 15.70 22.27 -10.15
CA PRO A 105 16.38 21.11 -10.70
C PRO A 105 17.19 20.34 -9.64
N ILE A 106 17.26 19.01 -9.75
CA ILE A 106 18.17 18.21 -8.90
C ILE A 106 19.63 18.64 -9.09
N ALA A 107 20.46 18.43 -8.07
CA ALA A 107 21.91 18.59 -8.21
C ALA A 107 22.44 17.69 -9.35
N PRO A 108 23.54 18.09 -10.03
CA PRO A 108 24.19 17.23 -11.02
C PRO A 108 24.49 15.86 -10.40
N ALA A 109 24.06 14.80 -11.08
CA ALA A 109 24.27 13.42 -10.66
C ALA A 109 25.32 12.79 -11.58
N GLN A 110 26.05 11.78 -11.10
CA GLN A 110 26.85 10.99 -12.04
C GLN A 110 25.90 10.31 -13.04
N PRO A 111 26.15 10.40 -14.35
CA PRO A 111 25.29 9.75 -15.32
C PRO A 111 25.20 8.28 -14.98
N MET A 112 23.98 7.79 -14.80
CA MET A 112 23.78 6.36 -14.68
C MET A 112 24.25 5.69 -15.98
N GLY A 113 24.93 4.55 -15.86
CA GLY A 113 25.45 3.84 -17.03
C GLY A 113 24.38 3.50 -18.06
N LYS A 114 24.79 3.01 -19.25
CA LYS A 114 23.87 2.69 -20.36
C LYS A 114 22.62 1.96 -19.86
N TRP A 115 21.46 2.51 -20.19
CA TRP A 115 20.20 1.94 -19.78
C TRP A 115 20.02 0.59 -20.48
N GLN A 116 19.79 -0.46 -19.71
CA GLN A 116 19.49 -1.78 -20.23
C GLN A 116 18.02 -2.06 -19.94
N ASN A 117 17.29 -2.46 -20.98
CA ASN A 117 15.90 -2.90 -20.85
C ASN A 117 15.84 -4.00 -19.77
N PRO A 118 15.15 -3.81 -18.63
CA PRO A 118 15.12 -4.82 -17.58
C PRO A 118 14.45 -6.07 -18.14
N THR A 119 15.22 -7.15 -18.30
CA THR A 119 14.70 -8.48 -18.63
C THR A 119 14.23 -9.22 -17.38
N THR A 120 14.66 -8.74 -16.21
CA THR A 120 14.20 -9.06 -14.84
C THR A 120 14.08 -7.75 -14.04
N SER A 121 13.49 -7.77 -12.85
CA SER A 121 13.27 -6.58 -11.99
C SER A 121 14.55 -5.89 -11.49
N ASP A 122 15.74 -6.37 -11.89
CA ASP A 122 17.01 -5.83 -11.45
C ASP A 122 17.68 -5.05 -12.58
N THR A 123 18.24 -3.88 -12.20
CA THR A 123 19.05 -2.90 -12.96
C THR A 123 18.29 -1.72 -13.58
N VAL A 124 18.72 -0.47 -13.46
CA VAL A 124 19.48 0.27 -12.43
C VAL A 124 18.86 1.67 -12.47
N VAL A 125 18.32 2.14 -11.33
CA VAL A 125 18.19 3.57 -11.01
C VAL A 125 19.01 3.87 -9.79
N GLU A 126 19.82 4.93 -9.80
CA GLU A 126 20.86 5.21 -8.81
C GLU A 126 20.38 4.86 -7.38
N LYS A 127 21.05 3.87 -6.78
CA LYS A 127 20.83 3.30 -5.42
C LYS A 127 19.60 2.42 -5.17
N ILE A 128 18.69 2.24 -6.12
CA ILE A 128 17.62 1.24 -6.00
C ILE A 128 18.18 -0.09 -6.51
N PHE A 129 18.82 -0.85 -5.62
CA PHE A 129 19.19 -2.24 -5.88
C PHE A 129 17.95 -3.12 -5.65
N GLY A 130 17.38 -3.65 -6.72
CA GLY A 130 16.11 -4.37 -6.69
C GLY A 130 14.91 -3.45 -6.91
N GLU A 131 13.91 -3.52 -6.04
CA GLU A 131 12.64 -2.82 -6.19
C GLU A 131 12.68 -1.37 -5.64
N ASN A 132 12.00 -0.43 -6.31
CA ASN A 132 11.78 0.93 -5.79
C ASN A 132 10.84 0.94 -4.58
N THR A 133 11.41 1.07 -3.39
CA THR A 133 10.67 1.19 -2.12
C THR A 133 10.44 2.63 -1.67
N LEU A 134 10.75 3.64 -2.50
CA LEU A 134 10.42 5.03 -2.18
C LEU A 134 8.90 5.19 -2.10
N ARG A 135 8.44 5.84 -1.04
CA ARG A 135 7.04 6.19 -0.81
C ARG A 135 6.97 7.66 -0.39
N PRO A 136 5.91 8.39 -0.78
CA PRO A 136 5.69 9.75 -0.27
C PRO A 136 5.54 9.69 1.25
N ILE A 137 5.93 10.74 1.98
CA ILE A 137 5.76 10.79 3.45
C ILE A 137 4.30 10.59 3.87
N ALA A 138 3.36 11.05 3.04
CA ALA A 138 1.92 10.82 3.22
C ALA A 138 1.55 9.33 3.35
N PHE A 139 2.35 8.41 2.81
CA PHE A 139 2.18 6.98 3.02
C PHE A 139 2.22 6.62 4.50
N LEU A 140 3.22 7.09 5.26
CA LEU A 140 3.32 6.83 6.69
C LEU A 140 2.23 7.56 7.48
N SER A 141 1.92 8.81 7.12
CA SER A 141 0.83 9.57 7.75
C SER A 141 -0.51 8.84 7.61
N ARG A 142 -0.82 8.31 6.42
CA ARG A 142 -2.02 7.52 6.19
C ARG A 142 -1.98 6.20 6.97
N GLY A 143 -0.82 5.56 7.07
CA GLY A 143 -0.63 4.37 7.91
C GLY A 143 -0.96 4.62 9.38
N VAL A 144 -0.53 5.76 9.93
CA VAL A 144 -0.85 6.17 11.31
C VAL A 144 -2.36 6.43 11.49
N GLU A 145 -3.00 7.05 10.51
CA GLU A 145 -4.46 7.26 10.54
C GLU A 145 -5.23 5.93 10.53
N ILE A 146 -4.86 5.02 9.63
CA ILE A 146 -5.43 3.68 9.48
C ILE A 146 -5.21 2.85 10.75
N ALA A 147 -4.04 2.98 11.40
CA ALA A 147 -3.71 2.27 12.62
C ALA A 147 -4.66 2.56 13.81
N ARG A 148 -5.39 3.69 13.79
CA ARG A 148 -6.38 4.04 14.81
C ARG A 148 -7.51 3.01 14.90
N SER A 149 -7.89 2.43 13.77
CA SER A 149 -8.97 1.45 13.66
C SER A 149 -8.55 0.01 14.02
N VAL A 150 -7.25 -0.23 14.18
CA VAL A 150 -6.68 -1.52 14.57
C VAL A 150 -6.64 -1.60 16.09
N LEU A 151 -7.18 -2.67 16.64
CA LEU A 151 -7.44 -2.83 18.07
C LEU A 151 -6.78 -4.09 18.61
N TYR A 152 -6.39 -4.04 19.88
CA TYR A 152 -6.03 -5.23 20.63
C TYR A 152 -7.31 -5.92 21.10
N VAL A 153 -7.48 -7.20 20.75
CA VAL A 153 -8.62 -8.02 21.17
C VAL A 153 -8.19 -8.83 22.39
N GLY A 154 -8.79 -8.56 23.54
CA GLY A 154 -8.63 -9.38 24.74
C GLY A 154 -9.85 -10.28 24.92
N VAL A 155 -9.64 -11.56 25.26
CA VAL A 155 -10.74 -12.50 25.53
C VAL A 155 -10.51 -13.17 26.87
N SER A 156 -11.59 -13.34 27.64
CA SER A 156 -11.60 -14.02 28.93
C SER A 156 -12.79 -14.97 28.99
N ALA A 157 -12.56 -16.28 28.84
CA ALA A 157 -13.61 -17.28 28.89
C ALA A 157 -13.09 -18.57 29.56
N GLY A 158 -13.99 -19.31 30.23
CA GLY A 158 -13.63 -20.61 30.85
C GLY A 158 -12.54 -20.55 31.93
N GLY A 159 -12.23 -19.37 32.48
CA GLY A 159 -11.11 -19.17 33.41
C GLY A 159 -9.75 -18.90 32.74
N GLU A 160 -9.70 -18.90 31.41
CA GLU A 160 -8.52 -18.59 30.62
C GLU A 160 -8.57 -17.17 30.04
N ARG A 161 -7.41 -16.66 29.64
CA ARG A 161 -7.26 -15.35 29.00
C ARG A 161 -6.28 -15.43 27.85
N TRP A 162 -6.66 -14.88 26.71
CA TRP A 162 -5.80 -14.79 25.54
C TRP A 162 -6.08 -13.50 24.78
N SER A 163 -5.29 -13.26 23.75
CA SER A 163 -5.43 -12.05 22.94
C SER A 163 -4.98 -12.24 21.50
N GLY A 164 -5.51 -11.37 20.65
CA GLY A 164 -5.06 -11.21 19.27
C GLY A 164 -5.15 -9.76 18.83
N THR A 165 -5.01 -9.57 17.53
CA THR A 165 -5.30 -8.30 16.86
C THR A 165 -6.67 -8.37 16.21
N GLY A 166 -7.34 -7.22 16.10
CA GLY A 166 -8.52 -7.06 15.26
C GLY A 166 -8.54 -5.66 14.68
N PHE A 167 -9.57 -5.36 13.91
CA PHE A 167 -9.80 -4.01 13.38
C PHE A 167 -11.29 -3.79 13.12
N LEU A 168 -11.71 -2.53 13.14
CA LEU A 168 -13.08 -2.18 12.79
C LEU A 168 -13.31 -2.27 11.28
N VAL A 169 -14.44 -2.82 10.88
CA VAL A 169 -14.89 -2.95 9.47
C VAL A 169 -16.17 -2.15 9.18
N ALA A 170 -16.82 -1.66 10.24
CA ALA A 170 -17.93 -0.72 10.23
C ALA A 170 -17.89 0.08 11.56
N PRO A 171 -18.76 1.10 11.76
CA PRO A 171 -18.75 1.90 12.99
C PRO A 171 -18.80 1.10 14.30
N ASP A 172 -19.45 -0.07 14.30
CA ASP A 172 -19.66 -0.93 15.46
C ASP A 172 -19.30 -2.42 15.21
N LEU A 173 -18.71 -2.76 14.05
CA LEU A 173 -18.30 -4.14 13.74
C LEU A 173 -16.78 -4.27 13.75
N ALA A 174 -16.27 -5.24 14.51
CA ALA A 174 -14.87 -5.63 14.51
C ALA A 174 -14.66 -6.99 13.82
N MET A 175 -13.51 -7.15 13.19
CA MET A 175 -13.03 -8.42 12.61
C MET A 175 -11.75 -8.88 13.31
N THR A 176 -11.63 -10.20 13.52
CA THR A 176 -10.42 -10.90 14.01
C THR A 176 -10.43 -12.35 13.48
N ASN A 177 -9.51 -13.22 13.94
CA ASN A 177 -9.55 -14.63 13.58
C ASN A 177 -10.60 -15.42 14.39
N HIS A 178 -11.13 -16.49 13.80
CA HIS A 178 -12.00 -17.44 14.49
C HIS A 178 -11.31 -18.01 15.73
N HIS A 179 -10.02 -18.37 15.64
CA HIS A 179 -9.30 -18.90 16.80
C HIS A 179 -9.07 -17.86 17.93
N VAL A 180 -9.32 -16.57 17.69
CA VAL A 180 -9.32 -15.53 18.74
C VAL A 180 -10.71 -15.41 19.36
N VAL A 181 -11.77 -15.33 18.56
CA VAL A 181 -13.18 -15.30 19.05
C VAL A 181 -14.00 -16.32 18.27
N SER A 182 -14.07 -17.55 18.78
CA SER A 182 -14.65 -18.68 18.03
C SER A 182 -16.17 -18.84 18.16
N GLU A 183 -16.76 -18.37 19.25
CA GLU A 183 -18.18 -18.60 19.54
C GLU A 183 -18.84 -17.41 20.25
N PRO A 184 -20.18 -17.26 20.15
CA PRO A 184 -20.91 -16.16 20.78
C PRO A 184 -20.69 -16.06 22.30
N ALA A 185 -20.49 -17.18 22.99
CA ALA A 185 -20.26 -17.21 24.42
C ALA A 185 -19.00 -16.44 24.85
N HIS A 186 -18.03 -16.25 23.95
CA HIS A 186 -16.82 -15.47 24.22
C HIS A 186 -17.09 -13.96 24.31
N LEU A 187 -18.14 -13.44 23.66
CA LEU A 187 -18.39 -12.00 23.54
C LEU A 187 -18.53 -11.31 24.91
N ALA A 188 -19.14 -11.99 25.89
CA ALA A 188 -19.28 -11.46 27.25
C ALA A 188 -17.93 -11.16 27.93
N GLY A 189 -16.88 -11.88 27.54
CA GLY A 189 -15.51 -11.71 28.04
C GLY A 189 -14.57 -10.99 27.06
N THR A 190 -15.07 -10.52 25.91
CA THR A 190 -14.25 -9.91 24.86
C THR A 190 -14.19 -8.38 25.00
N THR A 191 -12.97 -7.83 24.93
CA THR A 191 -12.71 -6.39 24.91
C THR A 191 -11.94 -5.97 23.67
N ALA A 192 -12.26 -4.77 23.18
CA ALA A 192 -11.58 -4.08 22.09
C ALA A 192 -10.83 -2.87 22.66
N LYS A 193 -9.50 -2.94 22.68
CA LYS A 193 -8.61 -1.92 23.25
C LYS A 193 -7.99 -1.07 22.13
N PHE A 194 -8.38 0.20 22.06
CA PHE A 194 -7.93 1.18 21.07
C PHE A 194 -6.78 2.02 21.62
N ASN A 195 -5.95 2.55 20.71
CA ASN A 195 -4.78 3.38 21.04
C ASN A 195 -3.79 2.74 22.03
N TYR A 196 -3.79 1.40 22.14
CA TYR A 196 -2.77 0.69 22.89
C TYR A 196 -1.46 0.68 22.09
N GLN A 197 -0.71 1.77 22.19
CA GLN A 197 0.50 2.03 21.44
C GLN A 197 1.43 2.93 22.25
N GLU A 198 2.66 3.10 21.77
CA GLU A 198 3.65 3.96 22.41
C GLU A 198 3.64 5.36 21.79
N THR A 199 3.90 6.37 22.63
CA THR A 199 4.26 7.72 22.23
C THR A 199 5.66 7.72 21.59
N PHE A 200 6.05 8.83 20.96
CA PHE A 200 7.38 8.98 20.37
C PHE A 200 8.55 8.74 21.35
N ASP A 201 8.34 9.01 22.64
CA ASP A 201 9.32 8.80 23.71
C ASP A 201 9.16 7.45 24.45
N GLY A 202 8.37 6.53 23.90
CA GLY A 202 8.24 5.15 24.40
C GLY A 202 7.36 5.01 25.64
N ARG A 203 6.45 5.95 25.91
CA ARG A 203 5.44 5.83 26.98
C ARG A 203 4.13 5.30 26.41
N ASP A 204 3.26 4.78 27.26
CA ASP A 204 1.93 4.35 26.82
C ASP A 204 1.05 5.55 26.46
N GLU A 205 0.38 5.47 25.30
CA GLU A 205 -0.71 6.36 24.94
C GLU A 205 -1.97 6.09 25.78
N PRO A 206 -2.82 7.10 26.05
CA PRO A 206 -4.12 6.89 26.65
C PRO A 206 -4.97 5.94 25.81
N THR A 207 -5.46 4.88 26.46
CA THR A 207 -6.21 3.82 25.82
C THR A 207 -7.72 3.98 26.07
N SER A 208 -8.53 3.74 25.03
CA SER A 208 -9.98 3.53 25.17
C SER A 208 -10.32 2.03 25.07
N VAL A 209 -11.19 1.53 25.96
CA VAL A 209 -11.60 0.12 26.00
C VAL A 209 -13.10 0.01 25.80
N TYR A 210 -13.50 -0.75 24.80
CA TYR A 210 -14.89 -1.12 24.51
C TYR A 210 -15.08 -2.62 24.76
N ARG A 211 -16.33 -3.04 24.94
CA ARG A 211 -16.69 -4.47 25.09
C ARG A 211 -17.41 -4.95 23.84
N ALA A 212 -17.25 -6.22 23.50
CA ALA A 212 -18.15 -6.83 22.54
C ALA A 212 -19.57 -6.88 23.11
N ARG A 213 -20.59 -6.78 22.25
CA ARG A 213 -22.00 -6.90 22.67
C ARG A 213 -22.34 -8.39 22.81
N PRO A 214 -22.69 -8.89 24.01
CA PRO A 214 -22.91 -10.33 24.23
C PRO A 214 -24.04 -10.92 23.37
N ASP A 215 -25.11 -10.14 23.17
CA ASP A 215 -26.28 -10.50 22.35
C ASP A 215 -26.26 -9.77 20.99
N GLY A 216 -25.09 -9.30 20.54
CA GLY A 216 -24.93 -8.57 19.29
C GLY A 216 -24.74 -9.46 18.08
N LEU A 217 -24.54 -8.83 16.92
CA LEU A 217 -24.19 -9.55 15.70
C LEU A 217 -22.88 -10.32 15.87
N PHE A 218 -22.89 -11.58 15.47
CA PHE A 218 -21.73 -12.46 15.47
C PHE A 218 -21.78 -13.42 14.29
N HIS A 219 -20.65 -13.58 13.61
CA HIS A 219 -20.44 -14.65 12.64
C HIS A 219 -18.98 -15.07 12.67
N ALA A 220 -18.71 -16.36 12.64
CA ALA A 220 -17.37 -16.88 12.54
C ALA A 220 -17.32 -18.10 11.62
N ASN A 221 -16.17 -18.28 10.96
CA ASN A 221 -15.92 -19.39 10.05
C ASN A 221 -14.55 -19.99 10.36
N GLU A 222 -14.53 -21.24 10.80
CA GLU A 222 -13.31 -21.96 11.15
C GLU A 222 -12.42 -22.22 9.92
N ALA A 223 -13.02 -22.56 8.76
CA ALA A 223 -12.27 -22.89 7.54
C ALA A 223 -11.59 -21.68 6.90
N LEU A 224 -12.15 -20.48 7.09
CA LEU A 224 -11.56 -19.20 6.68
C LEU A 224 -10.95 -18.43 7.85
N ASP A 225 -10.82 -19.09 9.01
CA ASP A 225 -10.29 -18.58 10.27
C ASP A 225 -10.61 -17.10 10.55
N TYR A 226 -11.87 -16.69 10.47
CA TYR A 226 -12.28 -15.32 10.77
C TYR A 226 -13.52 -15.27 11.66
N ALA A 227 -13.65 -14.17 12.40
CA ALA A 227 -14.82 -13.83 13.18
C ALA A 227 -15.12 -12.33 13.01
N ILE A 228 -16.41 -12.00 12.88
CA ILE A 228 -16.95 -10.65 12.99
C ILE A 228 -17.86 -10.60 14.20
N PHE A 229 -17.71 -9.55 15.00
CA PHE A 229 -18.54 -9.32 16.18
C PHE A 229 -18.88 -7.85 16.34
N GLU A 230 -20.05 -7.59 16.92
CA GLU A 230 -20.50 -6.26 17.27
C GLU A 230 -19.82 -5.76 18.56
N VAL A 231 -19.36 -4.53 18.54
CA VAL A 231 -18.78 -3.80 19.68
C VAL A 231 -19.85 -2.87 20.24
N ASP A 232 -19.88 -2.69 21.55
CA ASP A 232 -20.82 -1.77 22.18
C ASP A 232 -20.53 -0.31 21.79
N GLY A 233 -21.59 0.46 21.51
CA GLY A 233 -21.50 1.79 20.89
C GLY A 233 -21.08 1.78 19.42
N GLU A 234 -20.52 2.89 18.94
CA GLU A 234 -19.99 3.03 17.58
C GLU A 234 -18.54 3.59 17.63
N PRO A 235 -17.56 2.82 18.17
CA PRO A 235 -16.18 3.30 18.29
C PRO A 235 -15.56 3.77 16.96
N GLY A 236 -16.04 3.28 15.82
CA GLY A 236 -15.57 3.70 14.51
C GLY A 236 -15.83 5.17 14.18
N GLN A 237 -16.74 5.86 14.90
CA GLN A 237 -16.90 7.32 14.78
C GLN A 237 -15.70 8.10 15.33
N GLU A 238 -15.00 7.53 16.33
CA GLU A 238 -13.82 8.15 16.96
C GLU A 238 -12.51 7.59 16.39
N TRP A 239 -12.47 6.28 16.16
CA TRP A 239 -11.26 5.54 15.81
C TRP A 239 -11.14 5.22 14.32
N GLY A 240 -12.20 5.49 13.54
CA GLY A 240 -12.29 5.10 12.15
C GLY A 240 -12.50 3.59 11.98
N TYR A 241 -12.73 3.15 10.75
CA TYR A 241 -12.86 1.75 10.37
C TYR A 241 -12.26 1.50 8.98
N LEU A 242 -11.94 0.25 8.69
CA LEU A 242 -11.37 -0.18 7.41
C LEU A 242 -12.47 -0.74 6.51
N PRO A 243 -12.90 0.01 5.48
CA PRO A 243 -13.95 -0.45 4.59
C PRO A 243 -13.47 -1.69 3.82
N LEU A 244 -14.24 -2.78 3.90
CA LEU A 244 -13.93 -4.00 3.16
C LEU A 244 -14.43 -3.86 1.73
N THR A 245 -13.51 -3.53 0.83
CA THR A 245 -13.75 -3.45 -0.62
C THR A 245 -12.94 -4.52 -1.34
N LEU A 246 -13.38 -4.91 -2.53
CA LEU A 246 -12.60 -5.80 -3.38
C LEU A 246 -11.32 -5.09 -3.81
N ALA A 247 -10.18 -5.54 -3.28
CA ALA A 247 -8.86 -5.06 -3.63
C ALA A 247 -8.03 -6.23 -4.18
N GLU A 248 -7.44 -6.05 -5.37
CA GLU A 248 -6.54 -7.05 -5.94
C GLU A 248 -5.21 -7.08 -5.19
N VAL A 249 -4.68 -8.29 -5.00
CA VAL A 249 -3.31 -8.54 -4.54
C VAL A 249 -2.63 -9.53 -5.47
N LYS A 250 -1.35 -9.31 -5.78
CA LYS A 250 -0.57 -10.13 -6.72
C LYS A 250 0.77 -10.51 -6.10
N THR A 251 1.30 -11.67 -6.49
CA THR A 251 2.69 -12.03 -6.20
C THR A 251 3.63 -10.92 -6.68
N GLY A 252 4.63 -10.59 -5.86
CA GLY A 252 5.57 -9.49 -6.10
C GLY A 252 5.06 -8.11 -5.66
N GLN A 253 3.88 -8.01 -5.04
CA GLN A 253 3.42 -6.77 -4.42
C GLN A 253 3.83 -6.70 -2.95
N ARG A 254 4.02 -5.47 -2.44
CA ARG A 254 4.22 -5.22 -1.00
C ARG A 254 2.90 -5.03 -0.27
N ILE A 255 2.81 -5.64 0.90
CA ILE A 255 1.73 -5.46 1.88
C ILE A 255 2.23 -4.75 3.13
N ASN A 256 1.36 -4.36 4.04
CA ASN A 256 1.72 -3.74 5.31
C ASN A 256 0.86 -4.41 6.38
N ILE A 257 1.43 -4.64 7.56
CA ILE A 257 0.69 -5.20 8.69
C ILE A 257 0.80 -4.25 9.86
N ILE A 258 -0.34 -3.97 10.49
CA ILE A 258 -0.47 -3.26 11.77
C ILE A 258 -1.00 -4.28 12.78
N GLN A 259 -0.30 -4.44 13.90
CA GLN A 259 -0.46 -5.61 14.76
C GLN A 259 -0.09 -5.37 16.22
N HIS A 260 -0.50 -6.31 17.09
CA HIS A 260 -0.12 -6.40 18.50
C HIS A 260 0.75 -7.66 18.76
N PRO A 261 2.03 -7.65 18.32
CA PRO A 261 2.88 -8.83 18.42
C PRO A 261 3.19 -9.13 19.89
N PHE A 262 3.10 -10.39 20.30
CA PHE A 262 3.15 -10.85 21.70
C PHE A 262 2.17 -10.12 22.64
N GLY A 263 1.09 -9.55 22.10
CA GLY A 263 0.17 -8.71 22.85
C GLY A 263 0.77 -7.38 23.32
N GLN A 264 1.88 -6.94 22.72
CA GLN A 264 2.56 -5.67 23.01
C GLN A 264 1.80 -4.46 22.43
N PRO A 265 2.21 -3.22 22.78
CA PRO A 265 1.75 -2.02 22.11
C PRO A 265 1.86 -2.15 20.57
N LYS A 266 0.93 -1.48 19.87
CA LYS A 266 0.73 -1.59 18.43
C LYS A 266 2.02 -1.29 17.65
N GLN A 267 2.32 -2.12 16.67
CA GLN A 267 3.50 -2.00 15.80
C GLN A 267 3.11 -2.15 14.34
N ILE A 268 3.97 -1.68 13.44
CA ILE A 268 3.77 -1.76 11.99
C ILE A 268 4.97 -2.38 11.28
N SER A 269 4.70 -3.24 10.30
CA SER A 269 5.72 -3.83 9.41
C SER A 269 5.55 -3.32 7.98
N VAL A 270 6.59 -2.63 7.44
CA VAL A 270 6.57 -1.98 6.11
C VAL A 270 7.83 -2.23 5.24
N GLN A 271 8.80 -3.02 5.72
CA GLN A 271 10.12 -3.17 5.05
C GLN A 271 10.32 -4.55 4.39
N ASN A 272 10.20 -5.61 5.17
CA ASN A 272 10.19 -6.99 4.67
C ASN A 272 8.72 -7.37 4.57
N ASN A 273 8.12 -7.23 3.39
CA ASN A 273 6.65 -7.27 3.29
C ASN A 273 6.16 -7.72 1.91
N MET A 274 6.90 -8.60 1.25
CA MET A 274 6.62 -9.05 -0.12
C MET A 274 5.62 -10.20 -0.13
N VAL A 275 4.63 -10.13 -1.04
CA VAL A 275 3.73 -11.23 -1.35
C VAL A 275 4.43 -12.22 -2.26
N GLU A 276 4.48 -13.47 -1.81
CA GLU A 276 5.19 -14.56 -2.47
C GLU A 276 4.24 -15.50 -3.21
N TYR A 277 3.00 -15.60 -2.76
CA TYR A 277 1.98 -16.46 -3.35
C TYR A 277 0.59 -15.86 -3.15
N VAL A 278 -0.27 -16.01 -4.16
CA VAL A 278 -1.70 -15.72 -4.09
C VAL A 278 -2.43 -16.85 -4.81
N GLY A 279 -3.35 -17.52 -4.13
CA GLY A 279 -4.14 -18.58 -4.75
C GLY A 279 -5.01 -19.36 -3.78
N GLY A 280 -6.07 -19.98 -4.30
CA GLY A 280 -7.09 -20.60 -3.48
C GLY A 280 -7.78 -19.54 -2.60
N ASN A 281 -7.71 -19.73 -1.28
CA ASN A 281 -8.30 -18.83 -0.30
C ASN A 281 -7.28 -17.90 0.38
N VAL A 282 -6.00 -18.02 0.05
CA VAL A 282 -4.92 -17.43 0.83
C VAL A 282 -3.96 -16.61 -0.02
N LEU A 283 -3.24 -15.75 0.68
CA LEU A 283 -2.00 -15.13 0.22
C LEU A 283 -0.90 -15.49 1.20
N GLN A 284 0.30 -15.76 0.71
CA GLN A 284 1.49 -15.94 1.55
C GLN A 284 2.50 -14.83 1.28
N TYR A 285 3.14 -14.36 2.33
CA TYR A 285 4.03 -13.19 2.28
C TYR A 285 5.16 -13.29 3.31
N VAL A 286 6.28 -12.65 3.01
CA VAL A 286 7.38 -12.48 3.96
C VAL A 286 7.15 -11.18 4.70
N THR A 287 6.87 -11.27 6.01
CA THR A 287 6.87 -10.09 6.88
C THR A 287 7.14 -10.40 8.33
N SER A 288 7.52 -9.39 9.11
CA SER A 288 7.71 -9.55 10.55
C SER A 288 6.34 -9.68 11.23
N THR A 289 6.08 -10.84 11.81
CA THR A 289 4.91 -11.14 12.64
C THR A 289 5.38 -11.98 13.84
N ASN A 290 4.60 -11.99 14.91
CA ASN A 290 4.82 -12.84 16.08
C ASN A 290 3.46 -13.31 16.63
N PRO A 291 3.40 -14.35 17.49
CA PRO A 291 2.18 -14.73 18.20
C PRO A 291 1.43 -13.50 18.74
N GLY A 292 0.10 -13.43 18.59
CA GLY A 292 -0.70 -12.23 18.91
C GLY A 292 -0.97 -11.30 17.72
N SER A 293 -0.27 -11.48 16.61
CA SER A 293 -0.56 -10.80 15.33
C SER A 293 -1.78 -11.39 14.61
N SER A 294 -2.28 -12.55 15.05
CA SER A 294 -3.51 -13.17 14.56
C SER A 294 -4.65 -12.16 14.52
N GLY A 295 -5.27 -11.99 13.36
CA GLY A 295 -6.41 -11.11 13.12
C GLY A 295 -6.01 -9.71 12.65
N SER A 296 -4.72 -9.46 12.42
CA SER A 296 -4.24 -8.22 11.83
C SER A 296 -4.70 -8.04 10.38
N PRO A 297 -5.02 -6.81 9.96
CA PRO A 297 -5.29 -6.51 8.57
C PRO A 297 -3.99 -6.60 7.75
N VAL A 298 -4.05 -7.31 6.63
CA VAL A 298 -3.01 -7.29 5.59
C VAL A 298 -3.40 -6.23 4.58
N LEU A 299 -2.59 -5.17 4.50
CA LEU A 299 -2.93 -3.93 3.77
C LEU A 299 -2.05 -3.78 2.53
N ASN A 300 -2.58 -3.43 1.37
CA ASN A 300 -1.73 -3.07 0.23
C ASN A 300 -1.09 -1.67 0.41
N ASN A 301 -0.29 -1.20 -0.56
CA ASN A 301 0.31 0.15 -0.48
C ASN A 301 -0.69 1.31 -0.61
N GLY A 302 -1.94 1.03 -1.00
CA GLY A 302 -3.06 1.96 -0.94
C GLY A 302 -3.82 1.93 0.39
N TRP A 303 -3.31 1.19 1.39
CA TRP A 303 -3.94 0.97 2.69
C TRP A 303 -5.32 0.28 2.63
N GLN A 304 -5.60 -0.47 1.55
CA GLN A 304 -6.79 -1.30 1.44
C GLN A 304 -6.53 -2.68 2.05
N VAL A 305 -7.52 -3.22 2.78
CA VAL A 305 -7.44 -4.58 3.32
C VAL A 305 -7.50 -5.57 2.17
N VAL A 306 -6.46 -6.38 2.00
CA VAL A 306 -6.40 -7.47 1.01
C VAL A 306 -6.48 -8.85 1.65
N GLY A 307 -6.27 -8.94 2.96
CA GLY A 307 -6.46 -10.18 3.71
C GLY A 307 -6.41 -10.00 5.22
N LEU A 308 -6.60 -11.12 5.91
CA LEU A 308 -6.58 -11.25 7.37
C LEU A 308 -5.42 -12.18 7.76
N HIS A 309 -4.43 -11.69 8.48
CA HIS A 309 -3.31 -12.53 8.93
C HIS A 309 -3.79 -13.57 9.93
N HIS A 310 -3.42 -14.84 9.75
CA HIS A 310 -3.89 -15.92 10.63
C HIS A 310 -2.82 -16.96 10.98
N ALA A 311 -1.80 -17.14 10.13
CA ALA A 311 -0.76 -18.13 10.35
C ALA A 311 0.61 -17.66 9.83
N GLY A 312 1.66 -18.34 10.28
CA GLY A 312 3.01 -18.16 9.76
C GLY A 312 3.96 -19.24 10.27
N GLY A 313 5.17 -19.26 9.72
CA GLY A 313 6.20 -20.26 10.02
C GLY A 313 6.58 -21.07 8.79
N TYR A 314 6.94 -22.34 8.99
CA TYR A 314 7.28 -23.25 7.89
C TYR A 314 6.00 -23.91 7.36
N ILE A 315 5.38 -23.27 6.36
CA ILE A 315 4.04 -23.61 5.84
C ILE A 315 4.11 -24.08 4.38
N PRO A 316 3.21 -24.97 3.93
CA PRO A 316 3.17 -25.41 2.54
C PRO A 316 2.56 -24.32 1.66
N GLU A 317 3.14 -24.08 0.49
CA GLU A 317 2.47 -23.35 -0.58
C GLU A 317 1.32 -24.22 -1.14
N PRO A 318 0.06 -23.74 -1.15
CA PRO A 318 -1.10 -24.59 -1.44
C PRO A 318 -1.06 -25.29 -2.81
N THR A 319 -0.49 -24.65 -3.83
CA THR A 319 -0.42 -25.21 -5.19
C THR A 319 0.64 -26.28 -5.35
N THR A 320 1.80 -26.12 -4.73
CA THR A 320 2.96 -27.00 -4.95
C THR A 320 3.20 -27.98 -3.81
N GLY A 321 2.62 -27.74 -2.63
CA GLY A 321 2.88 -28.50 -1.40
C GLY A 321 4.30 -28.32 -0.85
N ARG A 322 5.12 -27.45 -1.46
CA ARG A 322 6.48 -27.17 -0.99
C ARG A 322 6.42 -26.24 0.21
N PHE A 323 7.27 -26.49 1.20
CA PHE A 323 7.27 -25.71 2.42
C PHE A 323 8.22 -24.52 2.34
N TYR A 324 7.77 -23.39 2.86
CA TYR A 324 8.49 -22.12 2.90
C TYR A 324 8.32 -21.46 4.26
N SER A 325 9.33 -20.69 4.68
CA SER A 325 9.22 -19.82 5.86
C SER A 325 8.51 -18.53 5.48
N ARG A 326 7.19 -18.49 5.65
CA ARG A 326 6.31 -17.40 5.23
C ARG A 326 5.19 -17.17 6.25
N ASN A 327 4.51 -16.04 6.14
CA ASN A 327 3.21 -15.83 6.75
C ASN A 327 2.11 -16.17 5.76
N GLU A 328 0.92 -16.40 6.28
CA GLU A 328 -0.31 -16.63 5.53
C GLU A 328 -1.41 -15.70 6.03
N GLY A 329 -2.18 -15.18 5.08
CA GLY A 329 -3.40 -14.46 5.32
C GLY A 329 -4.54 -15.05 4.50
N ILE A 330 -5.76 -14.93 5.02
CA ILE A 330 -6.99 -15.27 4.31
C ILE A 330 -7.37 -14.09 3.43
N LEU A 331 -7.62 -14.33 2.14
CA LEU A 331 -8.02 -13.28 1.20
C LEU A 331 -9.36 -12.67 1.61
N ILE A 332 -9.42 -11.33 1.68
CA ILE A 332 -10.65 -10.64 2.10
C ILE A 332 -11.83 -10.92 1.17
N SER A 333 -11.56 -11.17 -0.12
CA SER A 333 -12.58 -11.54 -1.10
C SER A 333 -13.32 -12.82 -0.70
N ARG A 334 -12.62 -13.80 -0.12
CA ARG A 334 -13.23 -15.06 0.34
C ARG A 334 -14.08 -14.86 1.58
N ILE A 335 -13.66 -13.98 2.48
CA ILE A 335 -14.45 -13.60 3.65
C ILE A 335 -15.73 -12.89 3.19
N LEU A 336 -15.65 -11.94 2.26
CA LEU A 336 -16.82 -11.24 1.70
C LEU A 336 -17.81 -12.20 1.01
N ASP A 337 -17.30 -13.21 0.30
CA ASP A 337 -18.11 -14.26 -0.33
C ASP A 337 -18.85 -15.13 0.71
N ASP A 338 -18.26 -15.36 1.88
CA ASP A 338 -18.85 -16.17 2.97
C ASP A 338 -19.84 -15.40 3.85
N LEU A 339 -19.74 -14.06 3.93
CA LEU A 339 -20.55 -13.28 4.87
C LEU A 339 -22.06 -13.53 4.72
N PRO A 340 -22.79 -13.75 5.84
CA PRO A 340 -24.24 -13.72 5.87
C PRO A 340 -24.79 -12.39 5.33
N GLN A 341 -25.97 -12.43 4.72
CA GLN A 341 -26.56 -11.28 4.02
C GLN A 341 -26.65 -10.02 4.88
N GLU A 342 -27.00 -10.16 6.17
CA GLU A 342 -27.10 -9.03 7.12
C GLU A 342 -25.75 -8.33 7.31
N LEU A 343 -24.70 -9.10 7.64
CA LEU A 343 -23.34 -8.57 7.80
C LEU A 343 -22.78 -8.03 6.49
N ARG A 344 -23.02 -8.71 5.37
CA ARG A 344 -22.60 -8.25 4.04
C ARG A 344 -23.18 -6.89 3.72
N THR A 345 -24.47 -6.68 4.01
CA THR A 345 -25.14 -5.39 3.78
C THR A 345 -24.52 -4.30 4.65
N LYS A 346 -24.38 -4.55 5.95
CA LYS A 346 -23.79 -3.58 6.89
C LYS A 346 -22.35 -3.20 6.55
N VAL A 347 -21.53 -4.17 6.16
CA VAL A 347 -20.15 -3.93 5.69
C VAL A 347 -20.13 -3.15 4.37
N ALA A 348 -21.03 -3.46 3.44
CA ALA A 348 -21.12 -2.75 2.16
C ALA A 348 -21.58 -1.28 2.34
N ASP A 349 -22.55 -1.03 3.21
CA ASP A 349 -23.03 0.31 3.54
C ASP A 349 -21.91 1.15 4.18
N ALA A 350 -21.15 0.56 5.12
CA ALA A 350 -19.99 1.20 5.71
C ALA A 350 -18.91 1.51 4.65
N ALA A 351 -18.67 0.60 3.70
CA ALA A 351 -17.72 0.83 2.62
C ALA A 351 -18.14 1.97 1.68
N GLN A 352 -19.43 2.12 1.40
CA GLN A 352 -19.97 3.23 0.60
C GLN A 352 -19.90 4.56 1.35
N ALA A 353 -20.07 4.57 2.66
CA ALA A 353 -19.99 5.79 3.47
C ALA A 353 -18.54 6.32 3.66
N ALA A 354 -17.54 5.44 3.49
CA ALA A 354 -16.13 5.76 3.67
C ALA A 354 -15.40 6.20 2.39
N GLY A 355 -15.98 5.96 1.21
CA GLY A 355 -15.45 6.36 -0.10
C GLY A 355 -16.02 7.68 -0.57
#